data_AF-A0A3D2J7I5-F1
#
_entry.id   AF-A0A3D2J7I5-F1
#
_cell.length_a   1.000
_cell.length_b   1.000
_cell.length_c   1.000
_cell.angle_alpha   90.00
_cell.angle_beta   90.00
_cell.angle_gamma   90.00
#
_symmetry.space_group_name_H-M   'P 1'
#
loop_
_entity.id
_entity.type
_entity.pdbx_description
1 polymer ?
#
loop_
_entity_poly.entity_id
_entity_poly.type
_entity_poly.pdbx_seq_one_letter_code
_entity_poly.pdbx_strand_id
1 'polypeptide(L)'
;HAAYANVLLKSTPDAAPKLLPELQQRLQPTPDLKYSVGGGPVFYEDIQTVSEDDLRRAEILAFPFAIIALLFVFRSVIAAILPALVGGFAVVVSLALIFYLGHVLPLSIFVLNITTLFGLGLGVDYSLFMVSRFREELARGRSVEEAVVLTVATAGRAVAFSGITVSIGLLGLVFFSVNMLHSVGLGGMLVVLLSILAALTLLPAILAIIGLRVNKFPVRLPRLWGNKRATSTTAGTAVAEPHHGFWYRLSNFVMRYPVRVLVPVLLLLISFGSPFLGVHFSAPDASILPKDVPSRQAYDLLASRFNQEETTPILMAVQTT
;
A
#
# COMPACT_ATOMS: atom_id res chain seq x y z
N HIS A 1 -21.10 10.91 -38.94
CA HIS A 1 -22.26 11.24 -38.10
C HIS A 1 -22.15 10.44 -36.80
N ALA A 2 -22.45 11.05 -35.66
CA ALA A 2 -22.50 10.38 -34.36
C ALA A 2 -23.91 10.56 -33.79
N ALA A 3 -24.43 9.54 -33.13
CA ALA A 3 -25.69 9.58 -32.40
C ALA A 3 -25.47 8.91 -31.04
N TYR A 4 -26.22 9.33 -30.03
CA TYR A 4 -26.24 8.68 -28.71
C TYR A 4 -27.68 8.33 -28.34
N ALA A 5 -27.85 7.32 -27.49
CA ALA A 5 -29.13 6.91 -26.95
C ALA A 5 -28.98 6.64 -25.45
N ASN A 6 -29.92 7.12 -24.65
CA ASN A 6 -29.94 6.85 -23.22
C ASN A 6 -30.68 5.53 -22.95
N VAL A 7 -29.95 4.54 -22.44
CA VAL A 7 -30.52 3.26 -22.02
C VAL A 7 -30.75 3.31 -20.51
N LEU A 8 -32.01 3.48 -20.10
CA LEU A 8 -32.39 3.54 -18.69
C LEU A 8 -32.76 2.14 -18.19
N LEU A 9 -31.92 1.59 -17.31
CA LEU A 9 -32.16 0.29 -16.68
C LEU A 9 -33.00 0.46 -15.41
N LYS A 10 -34.02 -0.39 -15.24
CA LYS A 10 -34.80 -0.46 -13.99
C LYS A 10 -34.01 -1.24 -12.93
N SER A 11 -32.95 -0.63 -12.41
CA SER A 11 -32.04 -1.23 -11.44
C SER A 11 -31.49 -0.18 -10.47
N THR A 12 -30.96 -0.62 -9.33
CA THR A 12 -30.21 0.26 -8.43
C THR A 12 -28.83 0.55 -9.01
N PRO A 13 -28.19 1.68 -8.64
CA PRO A 13 -26.84 2.01 -9.09
C PRO A 13 -25.81 0.89 -8.86
N ASP A 14 -25.94 0.14 -7.76
CA ASP A 14 -25.02 -0.96 -7.42
C ASP A 14 -25.29 -2.26 -8.20
N ALA A 15 -26.52 -2.47 -8.67
CA ALA A 15 -26.90 -3.66 -9.42
C ALA A 15 -26.85 -3.44 -10.95
N ALA A 16 -26.87 -2.18 -11.40
CA ALA A 16 -26.79 -1.83 -12.81
C ALA A 16 -25.52 -2.34 -13.52
N PRO A 17 -24.30 -2.28 -12.92
CA PRO A 17 -23.10 -2.87 -13.50
C PRO A 17 -23.26 -4.35 -13.88
N LYS A 18 -23.92 -5.15 -13.02
CA LYS A 18 -24.10 -6.59 -13.23
C LYS A 18 -24.96 -6.95 -14.45
N LEU A 19 -25.73 -5.99 -14.96
CA LEU A 19 -26.59 -6.15 -16.14
C LEU A 19 -25.87 -5.75 -17.44
N LEU A 20 -24.69 -5.14 -17.36
CA LEU A 20 -23.94 -4.68 -18.53
C LEU A 20 -23.52 -5.82 -19.47
N PRO A 21 -23.04 -6.99 -19.00
CA PRO A 21 -22.71 -8.09 -19.89
C PRO A 21 -23.94 -8.59 -20.67
N GLU A 22 -25.12 -8.64 -20.03
CA GLU A 22 -26.35 -9.05 -20.69
C GLU A 22 -26.81 -8.00 -21.73
N LEU A 23 -26.69 -6.71 -21.41
CA LEU A 23 -26.95 -5.63 -22.35
C LEU A 23 -26.02 -5.73 -23.57
N GLN A 24 -24.72 -5.90 -23.34
CA GLN A 24 -23.71 -6.03 -24.40
C GLN A 24 -23.96 -7.26 -25.29
N GLN A 25 -24.35 -8.40 -24.72
CA GLN A 25 -24.69 -9.60 -25.50
C GLN A 25 -25.94 -9.43 -26.37
N ARG A 26 -26.90 -8.62 -25.92
CA ARG A 26 -28.13 -8.32 -26.69
C ARG A 26 -27.89 -7.27 -27.78
N LEU A 27 -26.80 -6.50 -27.71
CA LEU A 27 -26.40 -5.57 -28.77
C LEU A 27 -25.80 -6.37 -29.93
N GLN A 28 -26.59 -6.56 -30.99
CA GLN A 28 -26.12 -7.27 -32.18
C GLN A 28 -25.04 -6.45 -32.91
N PRO A 29 -23.89 -7.06 -33.27
CA PRO A 29 -22.88 -6.38 -34.06
C PRO A 29 -23.48 -6.03 -35.43
N THR A 30 -23.58 -4.74 -35.72
CA THR A 30 -24.11 -4.22 -36.99
C THR A 30 -22.92 -3.86 -37.88
N PRO A 31 -22.85 -4.33 -39.13
CA PRO A 31 -21.82 -3.90 -40.08
C PRO A 31 -21.81 -2.36 -40.18
N ASP A 32 -20.63 -1.75 -40.18
CA ASP A 32 -20.40 -0.30 -40.25
C ASP A 32 -20.81 0.55 -39.02
N LEU A 33 -21.28 -0.06 -37.92
CA LEU A 33 -21.58 0.65 -36.68
C LEU A 33 -20.59 0.27 -35.56
N LYS A 34 -19.80 1.25 -35.11
CA LYS A 34 -19.02 1.12 -33.87
C LYS A 34 -19.82 1.73 -32.72
N TYR A 35 -20.11 0.93 -31.71
CA TYR A 35 -20.76 1.39 -30.48
C TYR A 35 -19.76 1.40 -29.33
N SER A 36 -19.94 2.36 -28.42
CA SER A 36 -19.21 2.44 -27.15
C SER A 36 -20.24 2.68 -26.06
N VAL A 37 -20.21 1.87 -25.00
CA VAL A 37 -21.15 2.00 -23.87
C VAL A 37 -20.42 2.76 -22.77
N GLY A 38 -21.06 3.77 -22.21
CA GLY A 38 -20.52 4.59 -21.13
C GLY A 38 -21.60 4.98 -20.13
N GLY A 39 -21.31 6.00 -19.33
CA GLY A 39 -22.18 6.47 -18.25
C GLY A 39 -21.84 5.83 -16.91
N GLY A 40 -22.55 6.28 -15.86
CA GLY A 40 -22.24 5.95 -14.46
C GLY A 40 -22.02 4.45 -14.19
N PRO A 41 -22.98 3.56 -14.51
CA PRO A 41 -22.83 2.12 -14.24
C PRO A 41 -21.61 1.48 -14.90
N VAL A 42 -21.30 1.82 -16.16
CA VAL A 42 -20.13 1.29 -16.88
C VAL A 42 -18.84 1.83 -16.27
N PHE A 43 -18.81 3.11 -15.91
CA PHE A 43 -17.68 3.72 -15.22
C PHE A 43 -17.39 3.03 -13.88
N TYR A 44 -18.42 2.71 -13.09
CA TYR A 44 -18.25 2.00 -11.81
C TYR A 44 -17.81 0.54 -11.99
N GLU A 45 -18.21 -0.14 -13.05
CA GLU A 45 -17.66 -1.47 -13.37
C GLU A 45 -16.19 -1.37 -13.79
N ASP A 46 -15.88 -0.48 -14.73
CA ASP A 46 -14.54 -0.32 -15.27
C ASP A 46 -13.53 0.12 -14.21
N ILE A 47 -13.90 1.05 -13.31
CA ILE A 47 -13.02 1.46 -12.20
C ILE A 47 -12.74 0.29 -11.25
N GLN A 48 -13.73 -0.60 -11.03
CA GLN A 48 -13.56 -1.79 -10.22
C GLN A 48 -12.61 -2.79 -10.92
N THR A 49 -12.87 -3.12 -12.19
CA THR A 49 -12.03 -4.07 -12.94
C THR A 49 -10.60 -3.57 -13.10
N VAL A 50 -10.41 -2.30 -13.47
CA VAL A 50 -9.06 -1.71 -13.59
C VAL A 50 -8.35 -1.71 -12.25
N SER A 51 -9.04 -1.39 -11.15
CA SER A 51 -8.43 -1.42 -9.81
C SER A 51 -8.01 -2.84 -9.40
N GLU A 52 -8.84 -3.85 -9.67
CA GLU A 52 -8.52 -5.26 -9.37
C GLU A 52 -7.32 -5.75 -10.20
N ASP A 53 -7.26 -5.41 -11.48
CA ASP A 53 -6.15 -5.77 -12.36
C ASP A 53 -4.85 -5.06 -11.96
N ASP A 54 -4.90 -3.77 -11.65
CA ASP A 54 -3.75 -3.01 -11.21
C ASP A 54 -3.21 -3.52 -9.87
N LEU A 55 -4.09 -3.91 -8.94
CA LEU A 55 -3.67 -4.55 -7.71
C LEU A 55 -2.96 -5.87 -7.96
N ARG A 56 -3.55 -6.74 -8.78
CA ARG A 56 -2.96 -8.04 -9.09
C ARG A 56 -1.58 -7.87 -9.74
N ARG A 57 -1.45 -6.92 -10.66
CA ARG A 57 -0.16 -6.57 -11.30
C ARG A 57 0.84 -6.02 -10.29
N ALA A 58 0.41 -5.10 -9.43
CA ALA A 58 1.23 -4.51 -8.39
C ALA A 58 1.75 -5.58 -7.41
N GLU A 59 0.92 -6.53 -6.99
CA GLU A 59 1.32 -7.62 -6.11
C GLU A 59 2.33 -8.57 -6.77
N ILE A 60 2.04 -9.02 -8.01
CA ILE A 60 2.94 -9.91 -8.77
C ILE A 60 4.31 -9.27 -8.96
N LEU A 61 4.36 -7.94 -9.10
CA LEU A 61 5.62 -7.20 -9.26
C LEU A 61 6.29 -6.94 -7.90
N ALA A 62 5.56 -6.43 -6.92
CA ALA A 62 6.09 -5.99 -5.63
C ALA A 62 6.65 -7.15 -4.80
N PHE A 63 6.00 -8.31 -4.78
CA PHE A 63 6.46 -9.46 -3.98
C PHE A 63 7.88 -9.92 -4.34
N PRO A 64 8.21 -10.19 -5.63
CA PRO A 64 9.58 -10.53 -6.04
C PRO A 64 10.59 -9.45 -5.67
N PHE A 65 10.29 -8.17 -5.91
CA PHE A 65 11.20 -7.09 -5.56
C PHE A 65 11.42 -6.97 -4.05
N ALA A 66 10.37 -7.14 -3.24
CA ALA A 66 10.46 -7.16 -1.79
C ALA A 66 11.34 -8.33 -1.30
N ILE A 67 11.13 -9.54 -1.82
CA ILE A 67 11.97 -10.70 -1.49
C ILE A 67 13.44 -10.46 -1.88
N ILE A 68 13.69 -9.92 -3.07
CA ILE A 68 15.05 -9.58 -3.51
C ILE A 68 15.68 -8.57 -2.54
N ALA A 69 14.98 -7.49 -2.20
CA ALA A 69 15.45 -6.49 -1.24
C ALA A 69 15.75 -7.11 0.13
N LEU A 70 14.86 -7.96 0.65
CA LEU A 70 15.05 -8.66 1.93
C LEU A 70 16.25 -9.62 1.89
N LEU A 71 16.47 -10.32 0.77
CA LEU A 71 17.65 -11.15 0.55
C LEU A 71 18.93 -10.33 0.55
N PHE A 72 18.93 -9.13 -0.05
CA PHE A 72 20.05 -8.20 0.01
C PHE A 72 20.35 -7.71 1.43
N VAL A 73 19.30 -7.36 2.20
CA VAL A 73 19.44 -6.87 3.58
C VAL A 73 19.97 -7.96 4.50
N PHE A 74 19.35 -9.15 4.50
CA PHE A 74 19.67 -10.18 5.48
C PHE A 74 20.75 -11.16 5.05
N ARG A 75 20.95 -11.35 3.74
CA ARG A 75 21.87 -12.34 3.16
C ARG A 75 21.61 -13.77 3.64
N SER A 76 20.40 -14.08 4.07
CA SER A 76 19.95 -15.42 4.44
C SER A 76 18.53 -15.60 3.94
N VAL A 77 18.26 -16.74 3.32
CA VAL A 77 16.94 -17.05 2.75
C VAL A 77 15.87 -17.10 3.85
N ILE A 78 16.15 -17.74 4.98
CA ILE A 78 15.17 -17.86 6.08
C ILE A 78 14.86 -16.48 6.68
N ALA A 79 15.88 -15.67 6.96
CA ALA A 79 15.69 -14.33 7.49
C ALA A 79 14.91 -13.41 6.52
N ALA A 80 15.05 -13.60 5.21
CA ALA A 80 14.33 -12.83 4.20
C ALA A 80 12.87 -13.29 4.02
N ILE A 81 12.61 -14.58 4.13
CA ILE A 81 11.25 -15.14 3.97
C ILE A 81 10.36 -14.80 5.18
N LEU A 82 10.93 -14.75 6.39
CA LEU A 82 10.15 -14.51 7.62
C LEU A 82 9.31 -13.22 7.58
N PRO A 83 9.86 -12.05 7.24
CA PRO A 83 9.06 -10.83 7.11
C PRO A 83 7.94 -10.93 6.07
N ALA A 84 8.22 -11.53 4.92
CA ALA A 84 7.22 -11.70 3.86
C ALA A 84 6.09 -12.64 4.30
N LEU A 85 6.41 -13.72 5.02
CA LEU A 85 5.40 -14.63 5.56
C LEU A 85 4.51 -13.96 6.60
N VAL A 86 5.09 -13.20 7.53
CA VAL A 86 4.35 -12.53 8.59
C VAL A 86 3.49 -11.39 8.01
N GLY A 87 4.02 -10.61 7.07
CA GLY A 87 3.26 -9.59 6.35
C GLY A 87 2.13 -10.19 5.52
N GLY A 88 2.40 -11.25 4.77
CA GLY A 88 1.37 -11.98 4.00
C GLY A 88 0.27 -12.57 4.91
N PHE A 89 0.64 -13.13 6.06
CA PHE A 89 -0.33 -13.60 7.04
C PHE A 89 -1.21 -12.46 7.56
N ALA A 90 -0.62 -11.31 7.90
CA ALA A 90 -1.37 -10.13 8.33
C ALA A 90 -2.37 -9.66 7.27
N VAL A 91 -2.01 -9.68 5.99
CA VAL A 91 -2.91 -9.35 4.87
C VAL A 91 -4.07 -10.34 4.79
N VAL A 92 -3.80 -11.64 4.81
CA VAL A 92 -4.85 -12.68 4.72
C VAL A 92 -5.86 -12.53 5.87
N VAL A 93 -5.37 -12.35 7.10
CA VAL A 93 -6.25 -12.15 8.26
C VAL A 93 -7.02 -10.83 8.15
N SER A 94 -6.39 -9.77 7.65
CA SER A 94 -7.06 -8.49 7.45
C SER A 94 -8.16 -8.57 6.41
N LEU A 95 -7.90 -9.22 5.27
CA LEU A 95 -8.89 -9.44 4.20
C LEU A 95 -10.07 -10.27 4.72
N ALA A 96 -9.82 -11.31 5.52
CA ALA A 96 -10.89 -12.10 6.13
C ALA A 96 -11.76 -11.27 7.07
N LEU A 97 -11.15 -10.39 7.88
CA LEU A 97 -11.90 -9.53 8.81
C LEU A 97 -12.66 -8.42 8.08
N ILE A 98 -12.06 -7.85 7.03
CA ILE A 98 -12.71 -6.87 6.15
C ILE A 98 -13.89 -7.50 5.39
N PHE A 99 -13.74 -8.74 4.92
CA PHE A 99 -14.82 -9.48 4.28
C PHE A 99 -16.01 -9.62 5.23
N TYR A 100 -15.77 -10.01 6.48
CA TYR A 100 -16.82 -10.06 7.50
C TYR A 100 -17.44 -8.67 7.76
N LEU A 101 -16.60 -7.64 7.87
CA LEU A 101 -17.06 -6.27 8.11
C LEU A 101 -17.90 -5.71 6.94
N GLY A 102 -17.58 -6.10 5.71
CA GLY A 102 -18.31 -5.74 4.49
C GLY A 102 -19.75 -6.27 4.43
N HIS A 103 -20.10 -7.29 5.25
CA HIS A 103 -21.48 -7.73 5.39
C HIS A 103 -22.33 -6.79 6.26
N VAL A 104 -21.68 -5.97 7.10
CA VAL A 104 -22.35 -5.11 8.09
C VAL A 104 -22.21 -3.62 7.75
N LEU A 105 -21.12 -3.24 7.07
CA LEU A 105 -20.80 -1.88 6.67
C LEU A 105 -20.59 -1.80 5.16
N PRO A 106 -21.12 -0.77 4.46
CA PRO A 106 -20.86 -0.57 3.04
C PRO A 106 -19.42 -0.11 2.82
N LEU A 107 -18.51 -1.04 2.57
CA LEU A 107 -17.10 -0.73 2.34
C LEU A 107 -16.81 -0.46 0.86
N SER A 108 -15.95 0.53 0.62
CA SER A 108 -15.43 0.82 -0.72
C SER A 108 -14.38 -0.22 -1.16
N ILE A 109 -14.31 -0.50 -2.47
CA ILE A 109 -13.30 -1.40 -3.05
C ILE A 109 -11.86 -0.97 -2.75
N PHE A 110 -11.61 0.33 -2.58
CA PHE A 110 -10.30 0.88 -2.21
C PHE A 110 -9.73 0.31 -0.91
N VAL A 111 -10.56 -0.27 -0.04
CA VAL A 111 -10.10 -0.97 1.17
C VAL A 111 -9.23 -2.17 0.84
N LEU A 112 -9.54 -2.91 -0.23
CA LEU A 112 -8.75 -4.06 -0.66
C LEU A 112 -7.35 -3.60 -1.08
N ASN A 113 -7.28 -2.51 -1.85
CA ASN A 113 -6.02 -1.93 -2.32
C ASN A 113 -5.11 -1.49 -1.18
N ILE A 114 -5.70 -0.79 -0.21
CA ILE A 114 -4.97 -0.31 0.96
C ILE A 114 -4.56 -1.46 1.88
N THR A 115 -5.38 -2.50 1.96
CA THR A 115 -5.09 -3.68 2.80
C THR A 115 -3.83 -4.40 2.34
N THR A 116 -3.70 -4.62 1.04
CA THR A 116 -2.55 -5.33 0.49
C THR A 116 -1.32 -4.44 0.50
N LEU A 117 -1.46 -3.16 0.14
CA LEU A 117 -0.39 -2.16 0.17
C LEU A 117 0.18 -1.96 1.59
N PHE A 118 -0.67 -1.65 2.57
CA PHE A 118 -0.22 -1.41 3.95
C PHE A 118 0.13 -2.71 4.66
N GLY A 119 -0.63 -3.79 4.46
CA GLY A 119 -0.39 -5.06 5.14
C GLY A 119 0.95 -5.68 4.74
N LEU A 120 1.28 -5.70 3.44
CA LEU A 120 2.60 -6.17 3.00
C LEU A 120 3.70 -5.18 3.38
N GLY A 121 3.53 -3.90 3.07
CA GLY A 121 4.57 -2.90 3.32
C GLY A 121 4.93 -2.81 4.81
N LEU A 122 3.94 -2.51 5.65
CA LEU A 122 4.16 -2.35 7.09
C LEU A 122 4.46 -3.68 7.78
N GLY A 123 3.79 -4.77 7.38
CA GLY A 123 4.05 -6.10 7.93
C GLY A 123 5.48 -6.56 7.67
N VAL A 124 6.00 -6.32 6.46
CA VAL A 124 7.40 -6.59 6.11
C VAL A 124 8.34 -5.66 6.87
N ASP A 125 8.07 -4.36 6.95
CA ASP A 125 8.95 -3.39 7.62
C ASP A 125 9.07 -3.66 9.13
N TYR A 126 7.95 -3.92 9.81
CA TYR A 126 7.93 -4.26 11.23
C TYR A 126 8.67 -5.56 11.49
N SER A 127 8.45 -6.56 10.64
CA SER A 127 9.12 -7.85 10.77
C SER A 127 10.61 -7.77 10.42
N LEU A 128 10.98 -6.97 9.43
CA LEU A 128 12.37 -6.69 9.04
C LEU A 128 13.14 -6.12 10.23
N PHE A 129 12.56 -5.13 10.91
CA PHE A 129 13.18 -4.51 12.08
C PHE A 129 13.35 -5.48 13.25
N MET A 130 12.32 -6.27 13.54
CA MET A 130 12.33 -7.31 14.57
C MET A 130 13.36 -8.41 14.28
N VAL A 131 13.39 -8.96 13.06
CA VAL A 131 14.35 -9.99 12.65
C VAL A 131 15.77 -9.44 12.67
N SER A 132 15.99 -8.20 12.22
CA SER A 132 17.30 -7.55 12.28
C SER A 132 17.81 -7.46 13.72
N ARG A 133 16.94 -7.03 14.64
CA ARG A 133 17.31 -6.90 16.04
C ARG A 133 17.57 -8.26 16.70
N PHE A 134 16.74 -9.25 16.44
CA PHE A 134 16.95 -10.62 16.92
C PHE A 134 18.31 -11.18 16.50
N ARG A 135 18.68 -10.99 15.22
CA ARG A 135 19.98 -11.43 14.71
C ARG A 135 21.15 -10.67 15.33
N GLU A 136 20.98 -9.38 15.62
CA GLU A 136 21.98 -8.58 16.34
C GLU A 136 22.22 -9.14 17.74
N GLU A 137 21.15 -9.48 18.48
CA GLU A 137 21.27 -10.04 19.83
C GLU A 137 21.90 -11.44 19.83
N LEU A 138 21.55 -12.30 18.86
CA LEU A 138 22.24 -13.58 18.67
C LEU A 138 23.73 -13.40 18.34
N ALA A 139 24.08 -12.39 17.52
CA ALA A 139 25.47 -12.11 17.17
C ALA A 139 26.31 -11.62 18.37
N ARG A 140 25.66 -11.10 19.41
CA ARG A 140 26.29 -10.74 20.69
C ARG A 140 26.47 -11.95 21.63
N GLY A 141 26.12 -13.16 21.19
CA GLY A 141 26.31 -14.40 21.95
C GLY A 141 25.19 -14.71 22.95
N ARG A 142 24.04 -14.03 22.86
CA ARG A 142 22.88 -14.26 23.74
C ARG A 142 22.16 -15.57 23.39
N SER A 143 21.47 -16.16 24.37
CA SER A 143 20.63 -17.33 24.12
C SER A 143 19.42 -16.95 23.24
N VAL A 144 18.76 -17.93 22.61
CA VAL A 144 17.59 -17.67 21.75
C VAL A 144 16.46 -17.00 22.54
N GLU A 145 16.20 -17.48 23.75
CA GLU A 145 15.16 -16.94 24.63
C GLU A 145 15.45 -15.49 25.01
N GLU A 146 16.67 -15.21 25.48
CA GLU A 146 17.10 -13.84 25.81
C GLU A 146 17.02 -12.92 24.59
N ALA A 147 17.46 -13.39 23.42
CA ALA A 147 17.43 -12.62 22.19
C ALA A 147 15.99 -12.27 21.78
N VAL A 148 15.02 -13.18 21.94
CA VAL A 148 13.59 -12.88 21.68
C VAL A 148 13.09 -11.82 22.66
N VAL A 149 13.30 -12.00 23.97
CA VAL A 149 12.84 -11.08 25.01
C VAL A 149 13.36 -9.66 24.77
N LEU A 150 14.66 -9.52 24.50
CA LEU A 150 15.30 -8.23 24.25
C LEU A 150 14.86 -7.59 22.94
N THR A 151 14.58 -8.40 21.92
CA THR A 151 14.03 -7.92 20.65
C THR A 151 12.65 -7.31 20.85
N VAL A 152 11.75 -8.00 21.57
CA VAL A 152 10.41 -7.49 21.86
C VAL A 152 10.48 -6.24 22.76
N ALA A 153 11.33 -6.25 23.78
CA ALA A 153 11.48 -5.11 24.70
C ALA A 153 12.01 -3.83 24.03
N THR A 154 12.77 -3.95 22.94
CA THR A 154 13.37 -2.81 22.23
C THR A 154 12.69 -2.53 20.90
N ALA A 155 12.92 -3.39 19.91
CA ALA A 155 12.35 -3.26 18.56
C ALA A 155 10.83 -3.40 18.59
N GLY A 156 10.29 -4.30 19.41
CA GLY A 156 8.84 -4.49 19.52
C GLY A 156 8.13 -3.26 20.05
N ARG A 157 8.70 -2.59 21.06
CA ARG A 157 8.17 -1.31 21.57
C ARG A 157 8.16 -0.21 20.51
N ALA A 158 9.21 -0.12 19.68
CA ALA A 158 9.26 0.84 18.58
C ALA A 158 8.22 0.54 17.48
N VAL A 159 8.04 -0.74 17.13
CA VAL A 159 7.00 -1.20 16.19
C VAL A 159 5.61 -0.84 16.71
N ALA A 160 5.32 -1.11 17.98
CA ALA A 160 4.04 -0.78 18.60
C ALA A 160 3.76 0.73 18.54
N PHE A 161 4.74 1.56 18.91
CA PHE A 161 4.60 3.01 18.91
C PHE A 161 4.39 3.57 17.48
N SER A 162 5.20 3.12 16.54
CA SER A 162 5.07 3.51 15.12
C SER A 162 3.71 3.12 14.57
N GLY A 163 3.30 1.86 14.77
CA GLY A 163 2.05 1.35 14.23
C GLY A 163 0.82 2.02 14.84
N ILE A 164 0.79 2.24 16.17
CA ILE A 164 -0.30 2.99 16.81
C ILE A 164 -0.40 4.41 16.25
N THR A 165 0.73 5.07 16.02
CA THR A 165 0.75 6.42 15.43
C THR A 165 0.12 6.43 14.04
N VAL A 166 0.47 5.46 13.19
CA VAL A 166 -0.13 5.31 11.84
C VAL A 166 -1.63 4.99 11.94
N SER A 167 -2.02 4.09 12.84
CA SER A 167 -3.43 3.73 13.08
C SER A 167 -4.27 4.94 13.49
N ILE A 168 -3.77 5.79 14.38
CA ILE A 168 -4.45 7.03 14.80
C ILE A 168 -4.59 8.00 13.62
N GLY A 169 -3.54 8.15 12.81
CA GLY A 169 -3.59 9.00 11.61
C GLY A 169 -4.65 8.53 10.61
N LEU A 170 -4.73 7.22 10.35
CA LEU A 170 -5.73 6.64 9.44
C LEU A 170 -7.15 6.74 10.01
N LEU A 171 -7.31 6.58 11.33
CA LEU A 171 -8.60 6.76 12.00
C LEU A 171 -9.15 8.18 11.81
N GLY A 172 -8.27 9.18 11.62
CA GLY A 172 -8.68 10.55 11.25
C GLY A 172 -9.52 10.63 9.97
N LEU A 173 -9.36 9.70 9.03
CA LEU A 173 -10.15 9.67 7.78
C LEU A 173 -11.62 9.29 8.00
N VAL A 174 -11.94 8.67 9.13
CA VAL A 174 -13.31 8.26 9.51
C VAL A 174 -14.20 9.48 9.78
N PHE A 175 -13.63 10.64 10.11
CA PHE A 175 -14.40 11.88 10.31
C PHE A 175 -14.98 12.47 9.02
N PHE A 176 -14.55 12.00 7.84
CA PHE A 176 -15.06 12.46 6.56
C PHE A 176 -16.34 11.69 6.18
N SER A 177 -17.35 12.41 5.67
CA SER A 177 -18.62 11.82 5.21
C SER A 177 -18.53 11.11 3.85
N VAL A 178 -17.33 10.99 3.28
CA VAL A 178 -17.09 10.33 1.99
C VAL A 178 -16.77 8.85 2.25
N ASN A 179 -17.62 7.94 1.74
CA ASN A 179 -17.50 6.51 2.02
C ASN A 179 -16.13 5.92 1.70
N MET A 180 -15.48 6.41 0.62
CA MET A 180 -14.11 6.01 0.26
C MET A 180 -13.12 6.32 1.38
N LEU A 181 -13.11 7.55 1.90
CA LEU A 181 -12.18 7.96 2.97
C LEU A 181 -12.48 7.22 4.27
N HIS A 182 -13.76 7.10 4.61
CA HIS A 182 -14.21 6.37 5.79
C HIS A 182 -13.76 4.89 5.75
N SER A 183 -13.95 4.24 4.60
CA SER A 183 -13.55 2.85 4.38
C SER A 183 -12.03 2.68 4.45
N VAL A 184 -11.26 3.56 3.81
CA VAL A 184 -9.79 3.56 3.86
C VAL A 184 -9.27 3.78 5.29
N GLY A 185 -9.90 4.66 6.06
CA GLY A 185 -9.55 4.91 7.45
C GLY A 185 -9.73 3.68 8.34
N LEU A 186 -10.93 3.07 8.30
CA LEU A 186 -11.23 1.87 9.09
C LEU A 186 -10.40 0.67 8.65
N GLY A 187 -10.38 0.37 7.35
CA GLY A 187 -9.64 -0.75 6.79
C GLY A 187 -8.14 -0.62 7.02
N GLY A 188 -7.58 0.55 6.72
CA GLY A 188 -6.16 0.82 6.93
C GLY A 188 -5.74 0.72 8.40
N MET A 189 -6.52 1.29 9.33
CA MET A 189 -6.27 1.16 10.76
C MET A 189 -6.24 -0.31 11.19
N LEU A 190 -7.24 -1.09 10.78
CA LEU A 190 -7.39 -2.51 11.11
C LEU A 190 -6.18 -3.32 10.61
N VAL A 191 -5.76 -3.09 9.38
CA VAL A 191 -4.60 -3.76 8.76
C VAL A 191 -3.31 -3.46 9.51
N VAL A 192 -3.10 -2.20 9.89
CA VAL A 192 -1.92 -1.79 10.67
C VAL A 192 -1.92 -2.48 12.03
N LEU A 193 -3.05 -2.49 12.75
CA LEU A 193 -3.17 -3.14 14.06
C LEU A 193 -2.89 -4.64 13.96
N LEU A 194 -3.45 -5.33 12.96
CA LEU A 194 -3.18 -6.74 12.72
C LEU A 194 -1.71 -7.00 12.35
N SER A 195 -1.08 -6.10 11.61
CA SER A 195 0.34 -6.18 11.29
C SER A 195 1.23 -6.02 12.53
N ILE A 196 0.88 -5.11 13.44
CA ILE A 196 1.55 -4.98 14.75
C ILE A 196 1.38 -6.26 15.56
N LEU A 197 0.14 -6.78 15.65
CA LEU A 197 -0.13 -8.00 16.39
C LEU A 197 0.68 -9.18 15.83
N ALA A 198 0.71 -9.35 14.51
CA ALA A 198 1.51 -10.39 13.86
C ALA A 198 3.01 -10.22 14.14
N ALA A 199 3.53 -8.99 14.06
CA ALA A 199 4.95 -8.71 14.32
C ALA A 199 5.35 -8.87 15.80
N LEU A 200 4.43 -8.70 16.75
CA LEU A 200 4.70 -8.81 18.19
C LEU A 200 4.35 -10.18 18.80
N THR A 201 3.56 -11.00 18.10
CA THR A 201 3.13 -12.31 18.61
C THR A 201 3.62 -13.45 17.71
N LEU A 202 3.14 -13.51 16.47
CA LEU A 202 3.47 -14.56 15.52
C LEU A 202 4.97 -14.59 15.22
N LEU A 203 5.58 -13.43 14.94
CA LEU A 203 6.99 -13.38 14.58
C LEU A 203 7.92 -13.84 15.73
N PRO A 204 7.81 -13.32 16.98
CA PRO A 204 8.61 -13.81 18.10
C PRO A 204 8.43 -15.30 18.35
N ALA A 205 7.21 -15.84 18.21
CA ALA A 205 6.96 -17.28 18.34
C ALA A 205 7.72 -18.09 17.27
N ILE A 206 7.68 -17.64 16.01
CA ILE A 206 8.43 -18.28 14.92
C ILE A 206 9.94 -18.17 15.17
N LEU A 207 10.44 -17.01 15.63
CA LEU A 207 11.85 -16.79 15.92
C LEU A 207 12.35 -17.66 17.08
N ALA A 208 11.53 -17.88 18.12
CA ALA A 208 11.83 -18.78 19.21
C ALA A 208 12.00 -20.24 18.73
N ILE A 209 11.14 -20.68 17.80
CA ILE A 209 11.20 -22.04 17.23
C ILE A 209 12.40 -22.20 16.28
N ILE A 210 12.65 -21.21 15.41
CA ILE A 210 13.74 -21.25 14.43
C ILE A 210 15.11 -21.09 15.11
N GLY A 211 15.20 -20.19 16.10
CA GLY A 211 16.41 -19.86 16.83
C GLY A 211 17.58 -19.53 15.92
N LEU A 212 18.71 -20.21 16.14
CA LEU A 212 19.95 -20.02 15.37
C LEU A 212 19.81 -20.35 13.87
N ARG A 213 18.77 -21.11 13.47
CA ARG A 213 18.55 -21.47 12.07
C ARG A 213 18.16 -20.27 11.22
N VAL A 214 17.85 -19.11 11.81
CA VAL A 214 17.56 -17.87 11.09
C VAL A 214 18.70 -17.45 10.16
N ASN A 215 19.93 -17.89 10.43
CA ASN A 215 21.12 -17.62 9.61
C ASN A 215 21.46 -18.75 8.62
N LYS A 216 20.67 -19.83 8.53
CA LYS A 216 20.91 -20.90 7.56
C LYS A 216 20.59 -20.43 6.14
N PHE A 217 21.18 -21.12 5.15
CA PHE A 217 21.12 -20.78 3.72
C PHE A 217 21.61 -19.35 3.42
N PRO A 218 22.90 -19.05 3.66
CA PRO A 218 23.46 -17.75 3.34
C PRO A 218 23.50 -17.54 1.82
N VAL A 219 23.04 -16.40 1.37
CA VAL A 219 23.11 -16.02 -0.05
C VAL A 219 24.40 -15.23 -0.27
N ARG A 220 25.26 -15.72 -1.17
CA ARG A 220 26.52 -15.05 -1.54
C ARG A 220 26.22 -13.94 -2.54
N LEU A 221 25.82 -12.77 -2.04
CA LEU A 221 25.66 -11.56 -2.83
C LEU A 221 26.96 -10.73 -2.83
N PRO A 222 27.35 -10.10 -3.96
CA PRO A 222 28.53 -9.24 -4.02
C PRO A 222 28.40 -8.08 -3.02
N ARG A 223 29.50 -7.74 -2.33
CA ARG A 223 29.57 -6.64 -1.36
C ARG A 223 29.51 -5.29 -2.09
N LEU A 224 28.32 -4.85 -2.48
CA LEU A 224 28.10 -3.52 -3.07
C LEU A 224 28.36 -2.39 -2.07
N TRP A 225 28.10 -2.63 -0.78
CA TRP A 225 28.52 -1.73 0.31
C TRP A 225 29.42 -2.48 1.30
N GLY A 226 30.71 -2.20 1.19
CA GLY A 226 31.75 -2.72 2.06
C GLY A 226 31.73 -2.09 3.44
N ASN A 227 30.82 -2.53 4.32
CA ASN A 227 31.14 -2.52 5.74
C ASN A 227 31.98 -3.77 6.01
N LYS A 228 33.30 -3.57 6.15
CA LYS A 228 34.22 -4.59 6.67
C LYS A 228 33.64 -5.04 8.02
N ARG A 229 33.11 -6.26 8.06
CA ARG A 229 32.68 -6.89 9.30
C ARG A 229 33.95 -7.10 10.13
N ALA A 230 33.99 -6.49 11.30
CA ALA A 230 35.01 -6.72 12.30
C ALA A 230 35.04 -8.22 12.64
N THR A 231 36.01 -8.93 12.07
CA THR A 231 36.59 -10.12 12.68
C THR A 231 37.61 -9.62 13.68
N SER A 232 37.17 -9.37 14.91
CA SER A 232 38.06 -9.20 16.06
C SER A 232 37.67 -10.26 17.09
N THR A 233 38.27 -11.43 16.89
CA THR A 233 38.51 -12.43 17.93
C THR A 233 39.38 -11.77 19.00
N THR A 234 38.80 -11.36 20.13
CA THR A 234 39.43 -11.39 21.47
C THR A 234 38.46 -10.86 22.52
N ALA A 235 38.39 -11.57 23.64
CA ALA A 235 37.61 -11.25 24.81
C ALA A 235 38.04 -9.92 25.47
N GLY A 236 37.07 -9.21 26.04
CA GLY A 236 37.30 -8.19 27.08
C GLY A 236 36.98 -6.75 26.68
N THR A 237 36.05 -6.16 27.43
CA THR A 237 35.72 -4.72 27.55
C THR A 237 34.88 -4.07 26.45
N ALA A 238 33.69 -3.65 26.86
CA ALA A 238 32.72 -2.89 26.09
C ALA A 238 33.22 -1.45 25.87
N VAL A 239 33.57 -1.12 24.64
CA VAL A 239 33.51 0.24 24.11
C VAL A 239 32.98 0.12 22.68
N ALA A 240 31.82 0.71 22.42
CA ALA A 240 31.24 0.79 21.08
C ALA A 240 32.24 1.49 20.14
N GLU A 241 32.75 0.77 19.14
CA GLU A 241 33.73 1.33 18.20
C GLU A 241 33.16 2.53 17.41
N PRO A 242 33.99 3.53 17.11
CA PRO A 242 33.56 4.76 16.45
C PRO A 242 33.12 4.49 15.01
N HIS A 243 31.85 4.77 14.70
CA HIS A 243 31.24 4.55 13.39
C HIS A 243 31.89 5.39 12.27
N HIS A 244 32.89 4.89 11.55
CA HIS A 244 33.52 5.59 10.40
C HIS A 244 32.78 5.35 9.05
N GLY A 245 31.44 5.31 9.07
CA GLY A 245 30.62 5.00 7.89
C GLY A 245 30.27 6.22 7.02
N PHE A 246 29.74 5.97 5.82
CA PHE A 246 29.11 7.00 4.96
C PHE A 246 28.03 7.78 5.73
N TRP A 247 27.14 7.07 6.42
CA TRP A 247 26.06 7.67 7.22
C TRP A 247 26.56 8.55 8.37
N TYR A 248 27.67 8.19 9.02
CA TYR A 248 28.28 9.02 10.06
C TYR A 248 28.84 10.32 9.48
N ARG A 249 29.56 10.24 8.35
CA ARG A 249 30.09 11.42 7.66
C ARG A 249 28.97 12.34 7.19
N LEU A 250 27.90 11.78 6.64
CA LEU A 250 26.73 12.53 6.23
C LEU A 250 26.05 13.22 7.42
N SER A 251 25.77 12.48 8.50
CA SER A 251 25.18 13.05 9.72
C SER A 251 26.04 14.17 10.31
N ASN A 252 27.35 13.95 10.44
CA ASN A 252 28.28 14.94 10.96
C ASN A 252 28.37 16.17 10.05
N PHE A 253 28.31 16.00 8.73
CA PHE A 253 28.24 17.11 7.78
C PHE A 253 26.97 17.96 7.96
N VAL A 254 25.81 17.31 8.10
CA VAL A 254 24.52 17.99 8.34
C VAL A 254 24.54 18.74 9.68
N MET A 255 25.07 18.11 10.74
CA MET A 255 25.18 18.74 12.07
C MET A 255 26.20 19.89 12.09
N ARG A 256 27.29 19.81 11.30
CA ARG A 256 28.31 20.85 11.24
C ARG A 256 27.84 22.08 10.48
N TYR A 257 26.95 21.93 9.49
CA TYR A 257 26.45 23.03 8.67
C TYR A 257 24.91 23.01 8.51
N PRO A 258 24.13 23.12 9.60
CA PRO A 258 22.69 22.90 9.57
C PRO A 258 21.95 23.87 8.65
N VAL A 259 22.29 25.17 8.70
CA VAL A 259 21.63 26.19 7.86
C VAL A 259 21.96 26.00 6.37
N ARG A 260 23.19 25.60 6.04
CA ARG A 260 23.62 25.36 4.65
C ARG A 260 22.93 24.15 4.02
N VAL A 261 22.46 23.21 4.83
CA VAL A 261 21.67 22.06 4.37
C VAL A 261 20.19 22.41 4.38
N LEU A 262 19.69 23.03 5.46
CA LEU A 262 18.28 23.37 5.62
C LEU A 262 17.77 24.28 4.52
N VAL A 263 18.47 25.37 4.21
CA VAL A 263 17.97 26.39 3.25
C VAL A 263 17.81 25.80 1.84
N PRO A 264 18.81 25.14 1.22
CA PRO A 264 18.64 24.56 -0.10
C PRO A 264 17.59 23.43 -0.13
N VAL A 265 17.57 22.57 0.90
CA VAL A 265 16.60 21.47 0.95
C VAL A 265 15.18 22.01 1.10
N LEU A 266 14.96 23.01 1.96
CA LEU A 266 13.65 23.64 2.14
C LEU A 266 13.20 24.36 0.87
N LEU A 267 14.09 25.13 0.23
CA LEU A 267 13.78 25.79 -1.04
C LEU A 267 13.43 24.79 -2.14
N LEU A 268 14.14 23.66 -2.21
CA LEU A 268 13.86 22.58 -3.16
C LEU A 268 12.50 21.93 -2.87
N LEU A 269 12.19 21.65 -1.60
CA LEU A 269 10.87 21.09 -1.21
C LEU A 269 9.73 22.06 -1.51
N ILE A 270 9.89 23.36 -1.23
CA ILE A 270 8.90 24.39 -1.57
C ILE A 270 8.74 24.50 -3.09
N SER A 271 9.84 24.46 -3.85
CA SER A 271 9.80 24.49 -5.30
C SER A 271 9.01 23.30 -5.87
N PHE A 272 9.22 22.08 -5.36
CA PHE A 272 8.43 20.91 -5.76
C PHE A 272 7.00 20.93 -5.25
N GLY A 273 6.72 21.62 -4.14
CA GLY A 273 5.36 21.84 -3.65
C GLY A 273 4.60 22.94 -4.40
N SER A 274 5.28 23.87 -5.07
CA SER A 274 4.65 25.03 -5.73
C SER A 274 3.55 24.70 -6.74
N PRO A 275 3.62 23.61 -7.54
CA PRO A 275 2.54 23.25 -8.46
C PRO A 275 1.22 22.91 -7.75
N PHE A 276 1.26 22.53 -6.47
CA PHE A 276 0.06 22.23 -5.69
C PHE A 276 -0.84 23.46 -5.47
N LEU A 277 -0.28 24.68 -5.57
CA LEU A 277 -1.06 25.92 -5.49
C LEU A 277 -2.04 26.10 -6.65
N GLY A 278 -1.86 25.38 -7.76
CA GLY A 278 -2.74 25.40 -8.93
C GLY A 278 -3.72 24.22 -9.01
N VAL A 279 -3.94 23.49 -7.92
CA VAL A 279 -4.83 22.32 -7.93
C VAL A 279 -6.29 22.73 -8.06
N HIS A 280 -6.98 22.08 -9.01
CA HIS A 280 -8.43 22.13 -9.15
C HIS A 280 -9.01 20.77 -8.74
N PHE A 281 -9.98 20.78 -7.82
CA PHE A 281 -10.67 19.58 -7.39
C PHE A 281 -11.93 19.38 -8.22
N SER A 282 -12.09 18.19 -8.79
CA SER A 282 -13.26 17.80 -9.58
C SER A 282 -13.77 16.46 -9.08
N ALA A 283 -15.07 16.21 -9.26
CA ALA A 283 -15.63 14.89 -9.00
C ALA A 283 -14.99 13.85 -9.93
N PRO A 284 -14.69 12.63 -9.43
CA PRO A 284 -14.20 11.56 -10.29
C PRO A 284 -15.20 11.24 -11.40
N ASP A 285 -14.72 11.24 -12.64
CA ASP A 285 -15.47 10.79 -13.81
C ASP A 285 -14.60 9.83 -14.64
N ALA A 286 -15.08 9.42 -15.81
CA ALA A 286 -14.35 8.49 -16.66
C ALA A 286 -12.97 9.01 -17.12
N SER A 287 -12.60 10.29 -16.89
CA SER A 287 -11.28 10.83 -17.23
C SER A 287 -10.12 10.32 -16.40
N ILE A 288 -10.38 9.75 -15.24
CA ILE A 288 -9.34 9.13 -14.40
C ILE A 288 -8.91 7.75 -14.93
N LEU A 289 -9.68 7.18 -15.87
CA LEU A 289 -9.42 5.85 -16.43
C LEU A 289 -8.45 5.90 -17.62
N PRO A 290 -7.65 4.84 -17.83
CA PRO A 290 -6.80 4.70 -19.01
C PRO A 290 -7.58 4.84 -20.33
N LYS A 291 -6.94 5.39 -21.37
CA LYS A 291 -7.57 5.69 -22.68
C LYS A 291 -8.08 4.46 -23.44
N ASP A 292 -7.58 3.28 -23.10
CA ASP A 292 -7.95 1.99 -23.67
C ASP A 292 -9.24 1.40 -23.08
N VAL A 293 -9.75 1.97 -21.98
CA VAL A 293 -10.95 1.49 -21.28
C VAL A 293 -12.24 1.91 -22.03
N PRO A 294 -13.23 1.02 -22.21
CA PRO A 294 -14.46 1.32 -22.95
C PRO A 294 -15.26 2.53 -22.43
N SER A 295 -15.46 2.68 -21.11
CA SER A 295 -16.14 3.86 -20.57
C SER A 295 -15.38 5.17 -20.82
N ARG A 296 -14.05 5.14 -20.79
CA ARG A 296 -13.20 6.29 -21.14
C ARG A 296 -13.35 6.67 -22.62
N GLN A 297 -13.37 5.68 -23.51
CA GLN A 297 -13.59 5.90 -24.95
C GLN A 297 -14.98 6.47 -25.23
N ALA A 298 -16.01 5.94 -24.57
CA ALA A 298 -17.37 6.46 -24.68
C ALA A 298 -17.47 7.90 -24.17
N TYR A 299 -16.82 8.21 -23.04
CA TYR A 299 -16.74 9.56 -22.49
C TYR A 299 -16.05 10.53 -23.46
N ASP A 300 -14.88 10.16 -24.01
CA ASP A 300 -14.14 11.01 -24.94
C ASP A 300 -14.89 11.20 -26.28
N LEU A 301 -15.62 10.18 -26.73
CA LEU A 301 -16.49 10.27 -27.92
C LEU A 301 -17.65 11.23 -27.68
N LEU A 302 -18.31 11.14 -26.53
CA LEU A 302 -19.42 12.03 -26.16
C LEU A 302 -18.93 13.48 -26.04
N ALA A 303 -17.82 13.70 -25.32
CA ALA A 303 -17.23 15.02 -25.11
C ALA A 303 -16.73 15.68 -26.42
N SER A 304 -16.31 14.90 -27.42
CA SER A 304 -15.80 15.44 -28.70
C SER A 304 -16.87 15.66 -29.76
N ARG A 305 -18.02 14.98 -29.67
CA ARG A 305 -19.08 15.01 -30.69
C ARG A 305 -20.36 15.70 -30.25
N PHE A 306 -20.58 15.87 -28.95
CA PHE A 306 -21.77 16.47 -28.37
C PHE A 306 -21.38 17.57 -27.37
N ASN A 307 -22.32 18.48 -27.09
CA ASN A 307 -22.10 19.51 -26.06
C ASN A 307 -22.10 18.83 -24.68
N GLN A 308 -21.06 19.07 -23.88
CA GLN A 308 -20.94 18.47 -22.54
C GLN A 308 -22.13 18.81 -21.64
N GLU A 309 -22.71 20.01 -21.80
CA GLU A 309 -23.89 20.46 -21.06
C GLU A 309 -25.13 19.58 -21.27
N GLU A 310 -25.26 18.95 -22.46
CA GLU A 310 -26.36 18.02 -22.76
C GLU A 310 -26.16 16.64 -22.12
N THR A 311 -24.91 16.27 -21.84
CA THR A 311 -24.55 14.95 -21.32
C THR A 311 -24.49 14.88 -19.79
N THR A 312 -24.42 16.02 -19.11
CA THR A 312 -24.43 16.11 -17.63
C THR A 312 -25.35 17.24 -17.16
N PRO A 313 -26.68 17.11 -17.36
CA PRO A 313 -27.62 18.18 -16.98
C PRO A 313 -27.76 18.31 -15.47
N ILE A 314 -28.03 19.54 -14.99
CA ILE A 314 -28.48 19.77 -13.62
C ILE A 314 -29.95 19.32 -13.53
N LEU A 315 -30.21 18.27 -12.75
CA LEU A 315 -31.56 17.74 -12.55
C LEU A 315 -32.25 18.48 -11.39
N MET A 316 -33.43 19.04 -11.65
CA MET A 316 -34.28 19.66 -10.62
C MET A 316 -35.42 18.70 -10.25
N ALA A 317 -35.44 18.24 -8.99
CA ALA A 317 -36.54 17.48 -8.44
C ALA A 317 -37.57 18.44 -7.80
N VAL A 318 -38.84 18.29 -8.17
CA VAL A 318 -39.95 19.07 -7.59
C VAL A 318 -40.92 18.09 -6.96
N GLN A 319 -41.23 18.29 -5.67
CA GLN A 319 -42.22 17.51 -4.93
C GLN A 319 -43.26 18.46 -4.35
N THR A 320 -44.53 18.23 -4.66
CA THR A 320 -45.65 18.92 -4.00
C THR A 320 -45.92 18.24 -2.66
N THR A 321 -45.97 19.04 -1.58
CA THR A 321 -46.34 18.60 -0.22
C THR A 321 -47.79 18.16 -0.13
#